data_AF-A0A920UWZ9-F1
#
_entry.id   AF-A0A920UWZ9-F1
#
_cell.length_a   1.000
_cell.length_b   1.000
_cell.length_c   1.000
_cell.angle_alpha   90.00
_cell.angle_beta   90.00
_cell.angle_gamma   90.00
#
_symmetry.space_group_name_H-M   'P 1'
#
loop_
_entity.id
_entity.type
_entity.pdbx_description
1 polymer ?
#
loop_
_entity_poly.entity_id
_entity_poly.type
_entity_poly.pdbx_seq_one_letter_code
_entity_poly.pdbx_strand_id
1 'polypeptide(L)'
;MKKGCEGPRHAFFDACDQYAESHATLLSLFDLRYQHLQRALFDYSNHELQARKKDRHVQSYEDLLTRLLGALKTSQGNALAEALRADYQAALVDEFQDTDPVQYDILQRIFIDGALPTFLVGDPKQAIYSFRGADIFSYLRARRTLPSDTSLAPIGVPVIDYCKRSMRCLAGALTLTPFVLKTFHSARPRAHPTNDRN
;
A
#
# COMPACT_ATOMS: atom_id res chain seq x y z
N MET A 1 14.71 -53.32 22.05
CA MET A 1 15.13 -54.38 21.11
C MET A 1 16.65 -54.52 21.17
N LYS A 2 17.19 -55.75 21.23
CA LYS A 2 18.64 -56.00 21.19
C LYS A 2 19.20 -55.53 19.84
N LYS A 3 20.34 -54.80 19.86
CA LYS A 3 21.10 -54.45 18.65
C LYS A 3 21.51 -55.74 17.92
N GLY A 4 21.10 -55.90 16.66
CA GLY A 4 21.64 -56.95 15.76
C GLY A 4 20.69 -58.06 15.30
N CYS A 5 19.38 -58.01 15.61
CA CYS A 5 18.42 -58.94 15.01
C CYS A 5 17.69 -58.24 13.84
N GLU A 6 17.92 -58.68 12.61
CA GLU A 6 17.04 -58.33 11.49
C GLU A 6 15.63 -58.84 11.80
N GLY A 7 14.62 -58.01 11.53
CA GLY A 7 13.22 -58.40 11.68
C GLY A 7 12.88 -59.62 10.81
N PRO A 8 11.81 -60.37 11.13
CA PRO A 8 11.39 -61.49 10.31
C PRO A 8 11.14 -61.03 8.87
N ARG A 9 11.95 -61.54 7.92
CA ARG A 9 11.79 -61.25 6.49
C ARG A 9 10.60 -62.02 5.96
N HIS A 10 9.55 -61.31 5.58
CA HIS A 10 8.33 -61.88 5.00
C HIS A 10 7.76 -60.90 3.99
N ALA A 11 7.30 -61.40 2.84
CA ALA A 11 6.78 -60.58 1.73
C ALA A 11 5.64 -59.63 2.13
N PHE A 12 4.92 -59.97 3.21
CA PHE A 12 3.92 -59.09 3.83
C PHE A 12 4.53 -57.78 4.36
N PHE A 13 5.68 -57.83 5.03
CA PHE A 13 6.33 -56.62 5.57
C PHE A 13 6.90 -55.75 4.45
N ASP A 14 7.48 -56.37 3.42
CA ASP A 14 7.92 -55.64 2.21
C ASP A 14 6.75 -54.92 1.52
N ALA A 15 5.59 -55.58 1.43
CA ALA A 15 4.37 -54.97 0.89
C ALA A 15 3.83 -53.83 1.78
N CYS A 16 3.94 -53.95 3.11
CA CYS A 16 3.58 -52.89 4.04
C CYS A 16 4.50 -51.66 3.87
N ASP A 17 5.81 -51.88 3.72
CA ASP A 17 6.78 -50.81 3.51
C ASP A 17 6.55 -50.12 2.16
N GLN A 18 6.33 -50.89 1.09
CA GLN A 18 6.00 -50.35 -0.23
C GLN A 18 4.69 -49.55 -0.22
N TYR A 19 3.67 -50.02 0.51
CA TYR A 19 2.43 -49.27 0.71
C TYR A 19 2.70 -47.96 1.46
N ALA A 20 3.49 -47.98 2.54
CA ALA A 20 3.81 -46.80 3.33
C ALA A 20 4.57 -45.74 2.49
N GLU A 21 5.55 -46.16 1.69
CA GLU A 21 6.30 -45.29 0.78
C GLU A 21 5.39 -44.69 -0.31
N SER A 22 4.53 -45.52 -0.92
CA SER A 22 3.58 -45.08 -1.95
C SER A 22 2.55 -44.12 -1.38
N HIS A 23 2.06 -44.38 -0.17
CA HIS A 23 1.12 -43.51 0.54
C HIS A 23 1.76 -42.17 0.90
N ALA A 24 2.99 -42.16 1.43
CA ALA A 24 3.72 -40.92 1.72
C ALA A 24 3.96 -40.09 0.45
N THR A 25 4.34 -40.76 -0.65
CA THR A 25 4.49 -40.12 -1.97
C THR A 25 3.19 -39.49 -2.43
N LEU A 26 2.07 -40.22 -2.36
CA LEU A 26 0.75 -39.73 -2.74
C LEU A 26 0.34 -38.49 -1.93
N LEU A 27 0.58 -38.48 -0.62
CA LEU A 27 0.27 -37.32 0.23
C LEU A 27 1.08 -36.08 -0.20
N SER A 28 2.38 -36.22 -0.45
CA SER A 28 3.21 -35.10 -0.91
C SER A 28 2.77 -34.54 -2.27
N LEU A 29 2.35 -35.40 -3.20
CA LEU A 29 1.80 -34.98 -4.49
C LEU A 29 0.46 -34.26 -4.32
N PHE A 30 -0.37 -34.73 -3.39
CA PHE A 30 -1.64 -34.10 -3.08
C PHE A 30 -1.44 -32.68 -2.52
N ASP A 31 -0.49 -32.50 -1.61
CA ASP A 31 -0.16 -31.19 -1.04
C ASP A 31 0.30 -30.20 -2.13
N LEU A 32 1.19 -30.64 -3.03
CA LEU A 32 1.63 -29.82 -4.16
C LEU A 32 0.47 -29.46 -5.09
N ARG A 33 -0.41 -30.42 -5.39
CA ARG A 33 -1.58 -30.18 -6.24
C ARG A 33 -2.56 -29.22 -5.58
N TYR A 34 -2.76 -29.34 -4.28
CA TYR A 34 -3.63 -28.47 -3.50
C TYR A 34 -3.11 -27.03 -3.51
N GLN A 35 -1.81 -26.82 -3.24
CA GLN A 35 -1.18 -25.50 -3.33
C GLN A 35 -1.30 -24.89 -4.72
N HIS A 36 -1.11 -25.70 -5.78
CA HIS A 36 -1.29 -25.24 -7.15
C HIS A 36 -2.73 -24.82 -7.44
N LEU A 37 -3.72 -25.59 -6.99
CA LEU A 37 -5.14 -25.25 -7.15
C LEU A 37 -5.51 -23.97 -6.39
N GLN A 38 -5.00 -23.78 -5.18
CA GLN A 38 -5.20 -22.55 -4.43
C GLN A 38 -4.66 -21.34 -5.20
N ARG A 39 -3.42 -21.42 -5.69
CA ARG A 39 -2.82 -20.34 -6.49
C ARG A 39 -3.62 -20.07 -7.76
N ALA A 40 -3.97 -21.11 -8.51
CA ALA A 40 -4.78 -20.97 -9.73
C ALA A 40 -6.13 -20.31 -9.45
N LEU A 41 -6.78 -20.64 -8.34
CA LEU A 41 -8.04 -20.02 -7.91
C LEU A 41 -7.85 -18.54 -7.57
N PHE A 42 -6.78 -18.18 -6.84
CA PHE A 42 -6.47 -16.79 -6.52
C PHE A 42 -6.22 -15.97 -7.79
N ASP A 43 -5.41 -16.49 -8.71
CA ASP A 43 -5.07 -15.83 -9.97
C ASP A 43 -6.33 -15.63 -10.83
N TYR A 44 -7.15 -16.68 -10.97
CA TYR A 44 -8.43 -16.62 -11.66
C TYR A 44 -9.39 -15.60 -11.02
N SER A 45 -9.53 -15.63 -9.69
CA SER A 45 -10.44 -14.72 -8.97
C SER A 45 -10.03 -13.27 -9.14
N ASN A 46 -8.72 -12.96 -9.07
CA ASN A 46 -8.20 -11.62 -9.28
C ASN A 46 -8.45 -11.13 -10.72
N HIS A 47 -8.20 -11.99 -11.71
CA HIS A 47 -8.45 -11.67 -13.11
C HIS A 47 -9.94 -11.42 -13.39
N GLU A 48 -10.80 -12.36 -12.98
CA GLU A 48 -12.25 -12.28 -13.18
C GLU A 48 -12.88 -11.09 -12.47
N LEU A 49 -12.44 -10.79 -11.24
CA LEU A 49 -12.94 -9.64 -10.51
C LEU A 49 -12.66 -8.34 -11.26
N GLN A 50 -11.44 -8.19 -11.79
CA GLN A 50 -11.06 -7.00 -12.55
C GLN A 50 -11.81 -6.91 -13.89
N ALA A 51 -11.97 -8.03 -14.60
CA ALA A 51 -12.76 -8.07 -15.84
C ALA A 51 -14.21 -7.65 -15.58
N ARG A 52 -14.87 -8.23 -14.55
CA ARG A 52 -16.26 -7.90 -14.19
C ARG A 52 -16.42 -6.47 -13.70
N LYS A 53 -15.46 -5.93 -12.96
CA LYS A 53 -15.45 -4.51 -12.57
C LYS A 53 -15.43 -3.61 -13.80
N LYS A 54 -14.58 -3.93 -14.78
CA LYS A 54 -14.47 -3.18 -16.03
C LYS A 54 -15.76 -3.22 -16.84
N ASP A 55 -16.35 -4.41 -17.03
CA ASP A 55 -17.60 -4.56 -17.79
C ASP A 55 -18.75 -3.77 -17.15
N ARG A 56 -18.81 -3.78 -15.82
CA ARG A 56 -19.82 -3.04 -15.05
C ARG A 56 -19.50 -1.58 -14.82
N HIS A 57 -18.36 -1.09 -15.32
CA HIS A 57 -17.88 0.29 -15.09
C HIS A 57 -17.83 0.68 -13.60
N VAL A 58 -17.54 -0.28 -12.73
CA VAL A 58 -17.43 -0.07 -11.28
C VAL A 58 -15.95 0.11 -10.92
N GLN A 59 -15.66 1.15 -10.15
CA GLN A 59 -14.31 1.41 -9.63
C GLN A 59 -14.36 1.53 -8.11
N SER A 60 -13.46 0.84 -7.41
CA SER A 60 -13.20 1.12 -6.01
C SER A 60 -12.19 2.27 -5.86
N TYR A 61 -12.09 2.81 -4.65
CA TYR A 61 -11.06 3.80 -4.32
C TYR A 61 -9.63 3.26 -4.55
N GLU A 62 -9.38 2.02 -4.15
CA GLU A 62 -8.12 1.29 -4.42
C GLU A 62 -7.80 1.21 -5.92
N ASP A 63 -8.81 0.98 -6.77
CA ASP A 63 -8.61 0.92 -8.22
C ASP A 63 -8.17 2.29 -8.77
N LEU A 64 -8.66 3.40 -8.20
CA LEU A 64 -8.25 4.76 -8.61
C LEU A 64 -6.78 5.01 -8.28
N LEU A 65 -6.36 4.71 -7.06
CA LEU A 65 -4.97 4.88 -6.61
C LEU A 65 -4.02 4.00 -7.44
N THR A 66 -4.37 2.72 -7.60
CA THR A 66 -3.52 1.77 -8.35
C THR A 66 -3.41 2.15 -9.83
N ARG A 67 -4.49 2.65 -10.45
CA ARG A 67 -4.47 3.14 -11.84
C ARG A 67 -3.63 4.40 -11.98
N LEU A 68 -3.74 5.35 -11.05
CA LEU A 68 -2.90 6.56 -11.04
C LEU A 68 -1.42 6.19 -10.93
N LEU A 69 -1.07 5.33 -9.97
CA LEU A 69 0.30 4.86 -9.81
C LEU A 69 0.79 4.11 -11.05
N GLY A 70 -0.06 3.27 -11.65
CA GLY A 70 0.22 2.59 -12.92
C GLY A 70 0.54 3.58 -14.04
N ALA A 71 -0.27 4.63 -14.21
CA ALA A 71 -0.05 5.67 -15.21
C ALA A 71 1.27 6.43 -14.98
N LEU A 72 1.57 6.78 -13.72
CA LEU A 72 2.82 7.43 -13.32
C LEU A 72 4.07 6.56 -13.56
N LYS A 73 3.91 5.23 -13.61
CA LYS A 73 4.98 4.27 -13.89
C LYS A 73 5.23 4.02 -15.38
N THR A 74 4.36 4.52 -16.27
CA THR A 74 4.55 4.40 -17.74
C THR A 74 5.58 5.39 -18.30
N SER A 75 5.92 5.25 -19.58
CA SER A 75 6.77 6.21 -20.30
C SER A 75 6.20 7.64 -20.33
N GLN A 76 4.86 7.79 -20.26
CA GLN A 76 4.19 9.10 -20.17
C GLN A 76 4.06 9.61 -18.73
N GLY A 77 4.52 8.84 -17.74
CA GLY A 77 4.35 9.16 -16.33
C GLY A 77 4.98 10.49 -15.92
N ASN A 78 6.11 10.88 -16.53
CA ASN A 78 6.77 12.15 -16.24
C ASN A 78 5.92 13.35 -16.68
N ALA A 79 5.33 13.30 -17.87
CA ALA A 79 4.44 14.36 -18.37
C ALA A 79 3.19 14.49 -17.50
N LEU A 80 2.62 13.36 -17.05
CA LEU A 80 1.51 13.36 -16.10
C LEU A 80 1.91 13.98 -14.76
N ALA A 81 3.08 13.60 -14.22
CA ALA A 81 3.58 14.17 -12.98
C ALA A 81 3.80 15.68 -13.12
N GLU A 82 4.40 16.16 -14.22
CA GLU A 82 4.60 17.59 -14.49
C GLU A 82 3.28 18.36 -14.58
N ALA A 83 2.26 17.82 -15.25
CA ALA A 83 0.93 18.42 -15.30
C ALA A 83 0.32 18.53 -13.88
N LEU A 84 0.44 17.48 -13.08
CA LEU A 84 -0.04 17.50 -11.68
C LEU A 84 0.74 18.50 -10.83
N ARG A 85 2.06 18.63 -11.02
CA ARG A 85 2.88 19.63 -10.32
C ARG A 85 2.49 21.06 -10.71
N ALA A 86 2.09 21.29 -11.96
CA ALA A 86 1.62 22.60 -12.40
C ALA A 86 0.35 23.01 -11.62
N ASP A 87 -0.58 22.08 -11.41
CA ASP A 87 -1.82 22.30 -10.67
C ASP A 87 -1.63 22.33 -9.15
N TYR A 88 -0.70 21.51 -8.63
CA TYR A 88 -0.46 21.33 -7.20
C TYR A 88 1.01 21.61 -6.87
N GLN A 89 1.28 22.83 -6.41
CA GLN A 89 2.64 23.34 -6.14
C GLN A 89 3.22 22.87 -4.79
N ALA A 90 2.42 22.24 -3.93
CA ALA A 90 2.85 21.70 -2.64
C ALA A 90 1.89 20.62 -2.17
N ALA A 91 2.38 19.72 -1.30
CA ALA A 91 1.59 18.69 -0.65
C ALA A 91 1.67 18.80 0.88
N LEU A 92 0.53 18.70 1.54
CA LEU A 92 0.42 18.54 3.00
C LEU A 92 -0.38 17.27 3.26
N VAL A 93 0.26 16.30 3.90
CA VAL A 93 -0.31 14.98 4.21
C VAL A 93 -0.41 14.88 5.72
N ASP A 94 -1.64 14.86 6.23
CA ASP A 94 -1.94 14.63 7.64
C ASP A 94 -2.15 13.13 7.90
N GLU A 95 -2.01 12.69 9.15
CA GLU A 95 -2.11 11.29 9.57
C GLU A 95 -1.23 10.33 8.73
N PHE A 96 -0.01 10.75 8.40
CA PHE A 96 0.89 10.00 7.51
C PHE A 96 1.19 8.58 8.00
N GLN A 97 1.08 8.30 9.30
CA GLN A 97 1.22 6.95 9.84
C GLN A 97 0.19 5.94 9.29
N ASP A 98 -0.95 6.40 8.76
CA ASP A 98 -2.00 5.57 8.19
C ASP A 98 -1.88 5.44 6.65
N THR A 99 -0.77 5.91 6.06
CA THR A 99 -0.53 5.88 4.61
C THR A 99 -0.04 4.50 4.16
N ASP A 100 -0.64 3.96 3.09
CA ASP A 100 -0.19 2.72 2.46
C ASP A 100 0.94 2.94 1.43
N PRO A 101 1.66 1.87 1.00
CA PRO A 101 2.75 2.00 0.02
C PRO A 101 2.35 2.58 -1.34
N VAL A 102 1.12 2.35 -1.82
CA VAL A 102 0.65 2.88 -3.12
C VAL A 102 0.50 4.39 -3.03
N GLN A 103 -0.10 4.89 -1.96
CA GLN A 103 -0.23 6.33 -1.70
C GLN A 103 1.13 7.00 -1.55
N TYR A 104 2.05 6.38 -0.81
CA TYR A 104 3.41 6.91 -0.66
C TYR A 104 4.15 6.97 -2.01
N ASP A 105 4.10 5.91 -2.82
CA ASP A 105 4.71 5.89 -4.15
C ASP A 105 4.16 7.02 -5.05
N ILE A 106 2.86 7.31 -4.99
CA ILE A 106 2.23 8.40 -5.74
C ILE A 106 2.78 9.76 -5.26
N LEU A 107 2.78 9.99 -3.95
CA LEU A 107 3.30 11.22 -3.35
C LEU A 107 4.77 11.43 -3.69
N GLN A 108 5.56 10.36 -3.62
CA GLN A 108 6.98 10.39 -3.96
C GLN A 108 7.17 10.81 -5.43
N ARG A 109 6.49 10.14 -6.36
CA ARG A 109 6.64 10.39 -7.79
C ARG A 109 6.22 11.80 -8.19
N ILE A 110 5.13 12.30 -7.60
CA ILE A 110 4.59 13.62 -7.95
C ILE A 110 5.37 14.71 -7.22
N PHE A 111 5.53 14.65 -5.91
CA PHE A 111 6.00 15.80 -5.15
C PHE A 111 7.48 15.71 -4.76
N ILE A 112 7.91 14.57 -4.20
CA ILE A 112 9.29 14.42 -3.68
C ILE A 112 10.31 14.39 -4.82
N ASP A 113 10.10 13.55 -5.82
CA ASP A 113 10.96 13.45 -7.01
C ASP A 113 10.95 14.75 -7.84
N GLY A 114 9.88 15.54 -7.70
CA GLY A 114 9.74 16.87 -8.32
C GLY A 114 10.37 18.01 -7.52
N ALA A 115 10.98 17.71 -6.36
CA ALA A 115 11.51 18.69 -5.41
C ALA A 115 10.47 19.76 -4.97
N LEU A 116 9.18 19.41 -4.96
CA LEU A 116 8.13 20.29 -4.47
C LEU A 116 8.05 20.26 -2.94
N PRO A 117 7.67 21.38 -2.30
CA PRO A 117 7.38 21.41 -0.87
C PRO A 117 6.37 20.33 -0.47
N THR A 118 6.81 19.38 0.36
CA THR A 118 6.02 18.23 0.80
C THR A 118 6.13 18.12 2.31
N PHE A 119 5.02 18.28 3.00
CA PHE A 119 4.92 18.21 4.45
C PHE A 119 4.16 16.94 4.82
N LEU A 120 4.82 16.01 5.50
CA LEU A 120 4.23 14.76 5.99
C LEU A 120 4.11 14.86 7.50
N VAL A 121 2.89 14.88 8.02
CA VAL A 121 2.58 15.03 9.44
C VAL A 121 1.92 13.76 9.94
N GLY A 122 2.38 13.23 11.07
CA GLY A 122 1.80 12.03 11.67
C GLY A 122 2.37 11.70 13.05
N ASP A 123 1.74 10.76 13.75
CA ASP A 123 2.19 10.21 15.03
C ASP A 123 2.41 8.69 14.92
N PRO A 124 3.66 8.21 14.90
CA PRO A 124 3.94 6.78 14.78
C PRO A 124 3.41 5.95 15.97
N LYS A 125 3.14 6.58 17.13
CA LYS A 125 2.53 5.89 18.28
C LYS A 125 1.04 5.61 18.08
N GLN A 126 0.42 6.22 17.07
CA GLN A 126 -0.99 6.02 16.72
C GLN A 126 -1.18 5.15 15.49
N ALA A 127 -0.13 4.51 14.96
CA ALA A 127 -0.19 3.56 13.85
C ALA A 127 -0.90 2.25 14.29
N ILE A 128 -2.21 2.30 14.46
CA ILE A 128 -3.06 1.17 14.87
C ILE A 128 -3.74 0.47 13.67
N TYR A 129 -3.56 0.98 12.45
CA TYR A 129 -4.21 0.51 11.22
C TYR A 129 -3.37 -0.44 10.36
N SER A 130 -2.38 -1.14 10.93
CA SER A 130 -1.55 -2.12 10.18
C SER A 130 -2.36 -3.22 9.48
N PHE A 131 -3.55 -3.54 9.99
CA PHE A 131 -4.48 -4.51 9.37
C PHE A 131 -5.14 -4.02 8.07
N ARG A 132 -5.04 -2.72 7.73
CA ARG A 132 -5.54 -2.14 6.47
C ARG A 132 -4.48 -2.00 5.39
N GLY A 133 -3.24 -2.45 5.63
CA GLY A 133 -2.13 -2.31 4.69
C GLY A 133 -1.37 -0.98 4.80
N ALA A 134 -1.70 -0.14 5.79
CA ALA A 134 -0.81 0.94 6.20
C ALA A 134 0.49 0.34 6.72
N ASP A 135 1.60 0.68 6.09
CA ASP A 135 2.88 0.01 6.31
C ASP A 135 3.86 0.96 7.01
N ILE A 136 4.30 0.56 8.20
CA ILE A 136 5.39 1.22 8.92
C ILE A 136 6.67 1.27 8.07
N PHE A 137 6.85 0.36 7.11
CA PHE A 137 7.98 0.40 6.18
C PHE A 137 7.90 1.58 5.19
N SER A 138 6.71 2.09 4.83
CA SER A 138 6.58 3.33 4.04
C SER A 138 7.08 4.53 4.84
N TYR A 139 6.69 4.61 6.12
CA TYR A 139 7.21 5.61 7.05
C TYR A 139 8.73 5.50 7.25
N LEU A 140 9.25 4.27 7.46
CA LEU A 140 10.68 4.03 7.61
C LEU A 140 11.46 4.29 6.32
N ARG A 141 10.88 4.02 5.14
CA ARG A 141 11.46 4.34 3.84
C ARG A 141 11.56 5.86 3.67
N ALA A 142 10.48 6.59 3.94
CA ALA A 142 10.49 8.06 3.94
C ALA A 142 11.60 8.59 4.85
N ARG A 143 11.68 8.10 6.10
CA ARG A 143 12.70 8.53 7.07
C ARG A 143 14.14 8.22 6.66
N ARG A 144 14.36 7.20 5.82
CA ARG A 144 15.69 6.85 5.29
C ARG A 144 16.07 7.67 4.05
N THR A 145 15.09 8.08 3.25
CA THR A 145 15.33 8.88 2.05
C THR A 145 15.53 10.37 2.39
N LEU A 146 15.12 10.80 3.58
CA LEU A 146 15.19 12.19 4.02
C LEU A 146 16.42 12.43 4.93
N PRO A 147 17.20 13.50 4.69
CA PRO A 147 18.32 13.87 5.56
C PRO A 147 17.85 14.11 7.00
N SER A 148 18.59 13.57 7.97
CA SER A 148 18.27 13.60 9.40
C SER A 148 18.51 14.94 10.11
N ASP A 149 18.93 15.99 9.39
CA ASP A 149 19.24 17.30 9.99
C ASP A 149 18.11 18.30 9.79
N THR A 150 17.31 18.50 10.83
CA THR A 150 16.20 19.46 10.91
C THR A 150 16.67 20.91 11.16
N SER A 151 17.89 21.25 10.78
CA SER A 151 18.48 22.56 11.06
C SER A 151 19.37 22.99 9.89
N LEU A 152 18.85 23.94 9.11
CA LEU A 152 19.51 24.68 8.03
C LEU A 152 19.46 24.02 6.64
N ALA A 153 18.48 24.47 5.85
CA ALA A 153 18.38 24.21 4.42
C ALA A 153 19.51 24.89 3.63
N PRO A 154 19.92 24.28 2.51
CA PRO A 154 19.66 24.96 1.24
C PRO A 154 18.88 24.01 0.31
N ILE A 155 17.68 24.43 -0.10
CA ILE A 155 16.86 23.83 -1.18
C ILE A 155 16.24 22.43 -0.87
N GLY A 156 16.43 21.87 0.32
CA GLY A 156 15.85 20.58 0.72
C GLY A 156 14.43 20.68 1.33
N VAL A 157 13.50 19.89 0.79
CA VAL A 157 12.10 19.76 1.23
C VAL A 157 12.01 19.46 2.75
N PRO A 158 11.38 20.32 3.58
CA PRO A 158 11.25 20.06 5.00
C PRO A 158 10.11 19.06 5.25
N VAL A 159 10.46 17.78 5.43
CA VAL A 159 9.53 16.83 6.04
C VAL A 159 9.55 17.08 7.55
N ILE A 160 8.52 17.78 8.01
CA ILE A 160 8.29 18.04 9.43
C ILE A 160 7.77 16.75 10.07
N ASP A 161 8.69 15.91 10.53
CA ASP A 161 8.37 14.90 11.55
C ASP A 161 8.13 15.67 12.86
N TYR A 162 6.86 16.02 13.16
CA TYR A 162 6.56 16.61 14.47
C TYR A 162 5.24 16.20 15.09
N CYS A 163 5.43 15.47 16.18
CA CYS A 163 4.50 15.14 17.25
C CYS A 163 3.79 16.38 17.83
N LYS A 164 2.47 16.46 17.62
CA LYS A 164 1.42 17.12 18.45
C LYS A 164 1.62 18.54 19.02
N ARG A 165 2.56 19.38 18.58
CA ARG A 165 2.51 20.81 18.98
C ARG A 165 3.10 21.75 17.94
N SER A 166 2.21 22.39 17.16
CA SER A 166 2.25 23.82 16.80
C SER A 166 1.89 24.10 15.33
N MET A 167 0.66 24.56 15.09
CA MET A 167 0.26 25.30 13.87
C MET A 167 1.03 26.63 13.67
N ARG A 168 1.96 27.03 14.57
CA ARG A 168 2.70 28.30 14.41
C ARG A 168 3.84 28.23 13.39
N CYS A 169 4.37 27.05 13.08
CA CYS A 169 5.47 26.92 12.11
C CYS A 169 4.98 27.05 10.66
N LEU A 170 3.74 26.63 10.37
CA LEU A 170 3.13 26.73 9.04
C LEU A 170 2.97 28.20 8.60
N ALA A 171 2.68 29.09 9.55
CA ALA A 171 2.48 30.52 9.27
C ALA A 171 3.76 31.25 8.82
N GLY A 172 4.94 30.77 9.21
CA GLY A 172 6.22 31.39 8.84
C GLY A 172 6.72 31.02 7.44
N ALA A 173 6.29 29.86 6.91
CA ALA A 173 6.71 29.38 5.58
C ALA A 173 5.77 29.83 4.44
N LEU A 174 4.52 30.20 4.77
CA LEU A 174 3.50 30.63 3.81
C LEU A 174 3.62 32.10 3.39
N THR A 175 4.54 32.88 3.96
CA THR A 175 4.65 34.33 3.70
C THR A 175 5.46 34.71 2.45
N LEU A 176 6.03 33.75 1.71
CA LEU A 176 6.95 34.06 0.60
C LEU A 176 6.43 33.76 -0.82
N THR A 177 5.20 33.28 -1.01
CA THR A 177 4.56 33.23 -2.35
C THR A 177 3.03 33.35 -2.23
N PRO A 178 2.31 33.89 -3.23
CA PRO A 178 0.85 33.97 -3.20
C PRO A 178 0.26 32.55 -3.31
N PHE A 179 0.05 31.93 -2.16
CA PHE A 179 -0.41 30.55 -2.02
C PHE A 179 -1.94 30.49 -2.12
N VAL A 180 -2.47 29.96 -3.23
CA VAL A 180 -3.90 29.64 -3.34
C VAL A 180 -4.12 28.25 -2.76
N LEU A 181 -4.50 28.20 -1.48
CA LEU A 181 -4.95 26.99 -0.78
C LEU A 181 -6.31 26.56 -1.34
N LYS A 182 -6.36 25.70 -2.36
CA LYS A 182 -7.56 24.91 -2.65
C LYS A 182 -7.66 23.80 -1.61
N THR A 183 -8.32 24.09 -0.50
CA THR A 183 -8.70 23.09 0.49
C THR A 183 -9.80 22.21 -0.10
N PHE A 184 -9.51 20.93 -0.35
CA PHE A 184 -10.55 19.93 -0.60
C PHE A 184 -11.28 19.64 0.71
N HIS A 185 -12.37 20.36 0.97
CA HIS A 185 -13.34 19.96 1.99
C HIS A 185 -14.14 18.77 1.46
N SER A 186 -14.17 17.68 2.23
CA SER A 186 -15.12 16.61 2.02
C SER A 186 -16.54 17.18 2.10
N ALA A 187 -17.28 17.09 0.99
CA ALA A 187 -18.67 17.49 0.96
C ALA A 187 -19.47 16.51 1.84
N ARG A 188 -19.90 16.94 3.03
CA ARG A 188 -20.93 16.22 3.79
C ARG A 188 -22.24 16.22 2.96
N PRO A 189 -22.96 15.10 2.87
CA PRO A 189 -24.26 15.08 2.21
C PRO A 189 -25.25 15.96 3.01
N ARG A 190 -25.88 16.94 2.35
CA ARG A 190 -27.03 17.65 2.91
C ARG A 190 -28.21 16.69 2.95
N ALA A 191 -28.80 16.56 4.13
CA ALA A 191 -30.08 15.88 4.34
C ALA A 191 -31.16 16.47 3.41
N HIS A 192 -31.92 15.60 2.74
CA HIS A 192 -33.13 15.96 2.02
C HIS A 192 -34.22 16.41 3.01
N PRO A 193 -34.85 17.58 2.82
CA PRO A 193 -36.11 17.87 3.48
C PRO A 193 -37.22 17.08 2.79
N THR A 194 -37.88 16.20 3.55
CA THR A 194 -39.23 15.73 3.27
C THR A 194 -40.16 16.94 3.21
N ASN A 195 -40.87 17.14 2.11
CA ASN A 195 -42.02 18.03 2.07
C ASN A 195 -43.25 17.27 1.58
N ASP A 196 -44.26 17.27 2.44
CA ASP A 196 -45.63 16.87 2.19
C ASP A 196 -46.30 17.74 1.11
N ARG A 197 -47.37 17.17 0.53
CA ARG A 197 -48.47 17.77 -0.25
C ARG A 197 -48.21 17.98 -1.76
N ASN A 198 -48.77 17.09 -2.58
CA ASN A 198 -50.17 17.13 -3.01
C ASN A 198 -50.67 15.74 -3.36
#